data_AF-A0A037ZEC1-F1
#
_entry.id   AF-A0A037ZEC1-F1
#
_cell.length_a   1.000
_cell.length_b   1.000
_cell.length_c   1.000
_cell.angle_alpha   90.00
_cell.angle_beta   90.00
_cell.angle_gamma   90.00
#
_symmetry.space_group_name_H-M   'P 1'
#
loop_
_entity.id
_entity.type
_entity.pdbx_description
1 polymer ?
#
loop_
_entity_poly.entity_id
_entity_poly.type
_entity_poly.pdbx_seq_one_letter_code
_entity_poly.pdbx_strand_id
1 'polypeptide(L)'
;MRYLVVALALLATPGLADDKDVENAIDDVGDCLQQVTRGLPRVAGGDDDDAEALLRHVKCAESELTQLSKDASRDERYMANEDRIEEFVKVHLRNMGALENAIETLARMEAAQQQLDDLPAKCTKLDAQMQAKIEDIAEEVEEGDESAIRKLSGIVADQVEDTLDDAEKAERDLKRLLGTITSVAFKSSREYPQRWNAEIDRALERSAREILDYFERARDAAEDECEHLMRPEKIDYVVAALERTGATLDAADAFIKTGEDWFEGTREIWRRNCLAMENIRFAYCSVDWNDTDKSGGSRAAAASIIVAEQRDMMKMITVMVEEYKEIYPRGQSVAEATGDRQVEQLVRNMNARYRGIEKFLSDKDAAMLGTRSPWIQVWQRYGVEQHKSLGGSSNCDVTERAIPTDSSSRPDCFRVPSCTVVEFKPNNDAEIRKGEGQLKRYKASLDSYYTDLLQDLLKPDDVSFEDVREGRVKPSSSTYGGADVFVDMADGCFDGEDKVAVNTIKPVTYDRCEKAQPICPKPD
;
A
#
# COMPACT_ATOMS: atom_id res chain seq x y z
N MET A 1 -50.37 60.75 30.62
CA MET A 1 -51.59 60.65 29.79
C MET A 1 -51.17 60.13 28.42
N ARG A 2 -51.67 58.94 28.03
CA ARG A 2 -51.93 58.45 26.65
C ARG A 2 -50.76 58.38 25.65
N TYR A 3 -50.59 57.39 24.77
CA TYR A 3 -51.00 56.00 24.55
C TYR A 3 -50.17 55.59 23.31
N LEU A 4 -49.52 54.43 23.28
CA LEU A 4 -49.72 53.49 22.18
C LEU A 4 -49.25 52.09 22.58
N VAL A 5 -50.25 51.26 22.85
CA VAL A 5 -50.18 49.81 22.86
C VAL A 5 -50.39 49.37 21.42
N VAL A 6 -49.45 48.63 20.86
CA VAL A 6 -49.72 47.68 19.78
C VAL A 6 -49.18 46.35 20.24
N ALA A 7 -50.12 45.43 20.46
CA ALA A 7 -49.88 44.03 20.73
C ALA A 7 -49.17 43.39 19.53
N LEU A 8 -48.08 42.69 19.78
CA LEU A 8 -47.62 41.61 18.93
C LEU A 8 -47.65 40.34 19.77
N ALA A 9 -48.34 39.35 19.20
CA ALA A 9 -48.81 38.16 19.85
C ALA A 9 -47.70 37.35 20.51
N LEU A 10 -47.96 36.98 21.77
CA LEU A 10 -47.52 35.72 22.35
C LEU A 10 -48.03 34.58 21.47
N LEU A 11 -47.21 34.15 20.52
CA LEU A 11 -47.20 32.75 20.08
C LEU A 11 -46.02 32.11 20.77
N ALA A 12 -46.26 31.63 21.99
CA ALA A 12 -45.43 30.57 22.55
C ALA A 12 -45.68 29.35 21.65
N THR A 13 -44.79 29.10 20.69
CA THR A 13 -44.72 27.83 19.97
C THR A 13 -44.34 26.76 20.99
N PRO A 14 -45.22 25.78 21.26
CA PRO A 14 -44.80 24.56 21.92
C PRO A 14 -44.03 23.73 20.88
N GLY A 15 -42.84 23.24 21.21
CA GLY A 15 -42.11 22.30 20.37
C GLY A 15 -40.81 22.85 19.77
N LEU A 16 -39.87 23.19 20.64
CA LEU A 16 -38.47 22.88 20.37
C LEU A 16 -38.01 22.11 21.59
N ALA A 17 -37.97 20.79 21.47
CA ALA A 17 -36.90 20.10 22.15
C ALA A 17 -35.61 20.71 21.63
N ASP A 18 -34.83 21.22 22.56
CA ASP A 18 -33.51 21.78 22.33
C ASP A 18 -32.74 20.70 21.56
N ASP A 19 -32.18 20.97 20.37
CA ASP A 19 -31.39 20.00 19.58
C ASP A 19 -30.39 19.24 20.48
N LYS A 20 -29.98 19.90 21.57
CA LYS A 20 -29.23 19.38 22.72
C LYS A 20 -29.74 18.08 23.34
N ASP A 21 -31.03 17.87 23.53
CA ASP A 21 -31.55 16.62 24.13
C ASP A 21 -31.38 15.44 23.17
N VAL A 22 -31.56 15.68 21.86
CA VAL A 22 -31.27 14.70 20.80
C VAL A 22 -29.76 14.46 20.70
N GLU A 23 -28.94 15.51 20.81
CA GLU A 23 -27.48 15.39 20.83
C GLU A 23 -26.97 14.56 22.02
N ASN A 24 -27.49 14.78 23.23
CA ASN A 24 -27.11 14.01 24.41
C ASN A 24 -27.43 12.51 24.23
N ALA A 25 -28.60 12.18 23.69
CA ALA A 25 -28.97 10.78 23.44
C ALA A 25 -28.15 10.13 22.31
N ILE A 26 -27.66 10.93 21.34
CA ILE A 26 -26.71 10.47 20.32
C ILE A 26 -25.31 10.26 20.93
N ASP A 27 -24.92 11.06 21.92
CA ASP A 27 -23.62 10.93 22.59
C ASP A 27 -23.48 9.62 23.38
N ASP A 28 -24.57 9.09 23.96
CA ASP A 28 -24.58 7.76 24.61
C ASP A 28 -24.18 6.64 23.63
N VAL A 29 -24.63 6.72 22.37
CA VAL A 29 -24.19 5.82 21.28
C VAL A 29 -22.70 6.03 20.99
N GLY A 30 -22.26 7.30 20.98
CA GLY A 30 -20.86 7.68 20.78
C GLY A 30 -19.92 7.09 21.82
N ASP A 31 -20.33 7.02 23.08
CA ASP A 31 -19.54 6.45 24.18
C ASP A 31 -19.31 4.94 24.00
N CYS A 32 -20.34 4.18 23.61
CA CYS A 32 -20.18 2.76 23.28
C CYS A 32 -19.19 2.58 22.09
N LEU A 33 -19.32 3.39 21.03
CA LEU A 33 -18.46 3.32 19.85
C LEU A 33 -17.02 3.76 20.09
N GLN A 34 -16.81 4.68 21.03
CA GLN A 34 -15.48 5.10 21.44
C GLN A 34 -14.71 3.93 22.08
N GLN A 35 -15.38 3.07 22.85
CA GLN A 35 -14.76 1.87 23.41
C GLN A 35 -14.39 0.86 22.31
N VAL A 36 -15.24 0.68 21.29
CA VAL A 36 -14.90 -0.14 20.11
C VAL A 36 -13.64 0.40 19.44
N THR A 37 -13.60 1.71 19.17
CA THR A 37 -12.46 2.36 18.50
C THR A 37 -11.15 2.17 19.27
N ARG A 38 -11.20 2.26 20.61
CA ARG A 38 -10.02 2.08 21.48
C ARG A 38 -9.56 0.63 21.59
N GLY A 39 -10.47 -0.32 21.51
CA GLY A 39 -10.15 -1.75 21.63
C GLY A 39 -9.70 -2.38 20.31
N LEU A 40 -10.15 -1.87 19.15
CA LEU A 40 -9.81 -2.43 17.84
C LEU A 40 -8.30 -2.66 17.61
N PRO A 41 -7.39 -1.71 17.95
CA PRO A 41 -5.96 -1.95 17.79
C PRO A 41 -5.39 -3.08 18.66
N ARG A 42 -6.10 -3.50 19.73
CA ARG A 42 -5.61 -4.53 20.65
C ARG A 42 -5.85 -5.95 20.13
N VAL A 43 -6.87 -6.14 19.28
CA VAL A 43 -7.16 -7.43 18.62
C VAL A 43 -5.97 -7.97 17.83
N ALA A 44 -5.15 -7.08 17.23
CA ALA A 44 -3.94 -7.50 16.54
C ALA A 44 -2.83 -8.03 17.49
N GLY A 45 -2.97 -7.80 18.79
CA GLY A 45 -2.04 -8.22 19.83
C GLY A 45 -2.20 -9.66 20.32
N GLY A 46 -3.29 -10.35 19.96
CA GLY A 46 -3.49 -11.77 20.28
C GLY A 46 -4.11 -12.08 21.65
N ASP A 47 -4.79 -11.11 22.30
CA ASP A 47 -5.52 -11.37 23.55
C ASP A 47 -6.96 -11.84 23.23
N ASP A 48 -7.23 -13.14 23.47
CA ASP A 48 -8.51 -13.83 23.15
C ASP A 48 -9.79 -13.12 23.67
N ASP A 49 -9.66 -12.25 24.68
CA ASP A 49 -10.78 -11.50 25.28
C ASP A 49 -11.18 -10.25 24.48
N ASP A 50 -10.37 -9.80 23.51
CA ASP A 50 -10.52 -8.49 22.88
C ASP A 50 -11.67 -8.44 21.87
N ALA A 51 -11.81 -9.46 20.99
CA ALA A 51 -12.90 -9.49 20.03
C ALA A 51 -14.28 -9.62 20.71
N GLU A 52 -14.39 -10.47 21.74
CA GLU A 52 -15.64 -10.61 22.50
C GLU A 52 -15.97 -9.32 23.28
N ALA A 53 -14.96 -8.65 23.84
CA ALA A 53 -15.13 -7.34 24.48
C ALA A 53 -15.65 -6.28 23.50
N LEU A 54 -15.11 -6.23 22.29
CA LEU A 54 -15.58 -5.32 21.24
C LEU A 54 -17.03 -5.61 20.85
N LEU A 55 -17.41 -6.88 20.70
CA LEU A 55 -18.80 -7.27 20.40
C LEU A 55 -19.78 -6.83 21.51
N ARG A 56 -19.37 -6.84 22.78
CA ARG A 56 -20.18 -6.28 23.88
C ARG A 56 -20.40 -4.78 23.72
N HIS A 57 -19.41 -4.03 23.24
CA HIS A 57 -19.54 -2.59 22.97
C HIS A 57 -20.36 -2.28 21.72
N VAL A 58 -20.33 -3.14 20.69
CA VAL A 58 -21.28 -3.04 19.56
C VAL A 58 -22.72 -3.24 20.05
N LYS A 59 -22.96 -4.27 20.88
CA LYS A 59 -24.28 -4.52 21.47
C LYS A 59 -24.77 -3.40 22.40
N CYS A 60 -23.85 -2.73 23.10
CA CYS A 60 -24.12 -1.49 23.84
C CYS A 60 -24.70 -0.43 22.90
N ALA A 61 -24.01 -0.12 21.80
CA ALA A 61 -24.45 0.88 20.83
C ALA A 61 -25.80 0.50 20.17
N GLU A 62 -26.01 -0.78 19.83
CA GLU A 62 -27.29 -1.26 19.30
C GLU A 62 -28.45 -1.11 20.30
N SER A 63 -28.19 -1.37 21.57
CA SER A 63 -29.17 -1.18 22.64
C SER A 63 -29.55 0.28 22.79
N GLU A 64 -28.57 1.19 22.80
CA GLU A 64 -28.81 2.64 22.87
C GLU A 64 -29.58 3.16 21.64
N LEU A 65 -29.22 2.71 20.44
CA LEU A 65 -29.96 3.04 19.21
C LEU A 65 -31.41 2.54 19.24
N THR A 66 -31.63 1.33 19.78
CA THR A 66 -32.97 0.76 19.94
C THR A 66 -33.79 1.51 20.98
N GLN A 67 -33.15 1.97 22.06
CA GLN A 67 -33.79 2.77 23.10
C GLN A 67 -34.16 4.16 22.57
N LEU A 68 -33.24 4.82 21.86
CA LEU A 68 -33.48 6.10 21.19
C LEU A 68 -34.66 6.03 20.21
N SER A 69 -34.78 4.96 19.42
CA SER A 69 -35.93 4.76 18.53
C SER A 69 -37.25 4.60 19.29
N LYS A 70 -37.26 3.92 20.45
CA LYS A 70 -38.47 3.81 21.28
C LYS A 70 -38.85 5.17 21.86
N ASP A 71 -37.87 5.91 22.35
CA ASP A 71 -38.09 7.20 23.00
C ASP A 71 -38.55 8.25 21.99
N ALA A 72 -38.04 8.22 20.74
CA ALA A 72 -38.52 9.05 19.63
C ALA A 72 -40.05 8.98 19.43
N SER A 73 -40.63 7.80 19.62
CA SER A 73 -42.06 7.54 19.42
C SER A 73 -42.94 7.73 20.68
N ARG A 74 -42.33 7.96 21.85
CA ARG A 74 -43.03 7.90 23.16
C ARG A 74 -42.81 9.11 24.05
N ASP A 75 -41.69 9.78 23.92
CA ASP A 75 -41.32 10.92 24.74
C ASP A 75 -41.57 12.21 23.94
N GLU A 76 -42.40 13.10 24.50
CA GLU A 76 -42.73 14.40 23.88
C GLU A 76 -41.48 15.23 23.55
N ARG A 77 -40.35 14.98 24.24
CA ARG A 77 -39.05 15.60 23.95
C ARG A 77 -38.47 15.20 22.59
N TYR A 78 -38.79 14.04 22.05
CA TYR A 78 -38.17 13.56 20.81
C TYR A 78 -39.12 13.55 19.61
N MET A 79 -40.44 13.62 19.86
CA MET A 79 -41.48 13.57 18.81
C MET A 79 -41.30 14.63 17.70
N ALA A 80 -40.80 15.83 18.03
CA ALA A 80 -40.55 16.88 17.04
C ALA A 80 -39.44 16.54 16.03
N ASN A 81 -38.59 15.55 16.33
CA ASN A 81 -37.46 15.09 15.52
C ASN A 81 -37.58 13.61 15.14
N GLU A 82 -38.76 12.99 15.29
CA GLU A 82 -38.97 11.54 15.13
C GLU A 82 -38.42 11.01 13.80
N ASP A 83 -38.76 11.65 12.67
CA ASP A 83 -38.30 11.26 11.33
C ASP A 83 -36.75 11.31 11.20
N ARG A 84 -36.10 12.32 11.78
CA ARG A 84 -34.63 12.49 11.75
C ARG A 84 -33.94 11.41 12.60
N ILE A 85 -34.52 11.12 13.77
CA ILE A 85 -34.03 10.07 14.68
C ILE A 85 -34.24 8.69 14.04
N GLU A 86 -35.37 8.44 13.39
CA GLU A 86 -35.63 7.17 12.70
C GLU A 86 -34.63 6.93 11.57
N GLU A 87 -34.32 7.95 10.75
CA GLU A 87 -33.28 7.84 9.73
C GLU A 87 -31.90 7.56 10.36
N PHE A 88 -31.53 8.32 11.40
CA PHE A 88 -30.27 8.15 12.12
C PHE A 88 -30.12 6.72 12.66
N VAL A 89 -31.13 6.23 13.39
CA VAL A 89 -31.13 4.89 13.99
C VAL A 89 -31.04 3.81 12.92
N LYS A 90 -31.84 3.93 11.84
CA LYS A 90 -31.83 2.95 10.75
C LYS A 90 -30.46 2.84 10.07
N VAL A 91 -29.79 3.96 9.83
CA VAL A 91 -28.45 3.98 9.24
C VAL A 91 -27.43 3.37 10.21
N HIS A 92 -27.45 3.77 11.47
CA HIS A 92 -26.44 3.34 12.44
C HIS A 92 -26.62 1.88 12.88
N LEU A 93 -27.85 1.36 12.99
CA LEU A 93 -28.08 -0.07 13.22
C LEU A 93 -27.55 -0.93 12.07
N ARG A 94 -27.69 -0.46 10.82
CA ARG A 94 -27.09 -1.14 9.67
C ARG A 94 -25.56 -1.12 9.75
N ASN A 95 -24.97 -0.01 10.20
CA ASN A 95 -23.54 0.06 10.44
C ASN A 95 -23.10 -0.86 11.59
N MET A 96 -23.91 -1.02 12.65
CA MET A 96 -23.61 -1.94 13.77
C MET A 96 -23.56 -3.38 13.30
N GLY A 97 -24.54 -3.84 12.52
CA GLY A 97 -24.49 -5.18 11.94
C GLY A 97 -23.29 -5.38 11.01
N ALA A 98 -22.88 -4.36 10.25
CA ALA A 98 -21.67 -4.45 9.42
C ALA A 98 -20.38 -4.49 10.27
N LEU A 99 -20.33 -3.73 11.36
CA LEU A 99 -19.23 -3.68 12.31
C LEU A 99 -19.08 -4.99 13.09
N GLU A 100 -20.19 -5.58 13.54
CA GLU A 100 -20.23 -6.91 14.16
C GLU A 100 -19.60 -7.95 13.24
N ASN A 101 -20.04 -8.03 11.98
CA ASN A 101 -19.46 -8.94 10.98
C ASN A 101 -17.97 -8.69 10.73
N ALA A 102 -17.52 -7.42 10.75
CA ALA A 102 -16.12 -7.08 10.58
C ALA A 102 -15.26 -7.52 11.78
N ILE A 103 -15.76 -7.36 13.01
CA ILE A 103 -15.10 -7.81 14.23
C ILE A 103 -15.04 -9.34 14.29
N GLU A 104 -16.12 -10.04 13.93
CA GLU A 104 -16.10 -11.51 13.81
C GLU A 104 -15.09 -11.98 12.75
N THR A 105 -14.95 -11.22 11.67
CA THR A 105 -13.95 -11.49 10.64
C THR A 105 -12.53 -11.31 11.19
N LEU A 106 -12.28 -10.25 11.95
CA LEU A 106 -11.00 -10.05 12.65
C LEU A 106 -10.67 -11.21 13.60
N ALA A 107 -11.65 -11.67 14.40
CA ALA A 107 -11.45 -12.81 15.30
C ALA A 107 -11.06 -14.09 14.54
N ARG A 108 -11.64 -14.32 13.35
CA ARG A 108 -11.22 -15.44 12.49
C ARG A 108 -9.80 -15.26 11.95
N MET A 109 -9.39 -14.02 11.65
CA MET A 109 -8.02 -13.74 11.21
C MET A 109 -7.01 -14.00 12.34
N GLU A 110 -7.32 -13.57 13.56
CA GLU A 110 -6.52 -13.82 14.77
C GLU A 110 -6.38 -15.33 15.07
N ALA A 111 -7.47 -16.09 15.00
CA ALA A 111 -7.43 -17.54 15.18
C ALA A 111 -6.56 -18.25 14.12
N ALA A 112 -6.52 -17.74 12.89
CA ALA A 112 -5.62 -18.26 11.84
C ALA A 112 -4.15 -17.91 12.11
N GLN A 113 -3.89 -16.72 12.68
CA GLN A 113 -2.56 -16.33 13.14
C GLN A 113 -2.02 -17.28 14.21
N GLN A 114 -2.81 -17.62 15.24
CA GLN A 114 -2.37 -18.52 16.33
C GLN A 114 -1.97 -19.92 15.84
N GLN A 115 -2.48 -20.39 14.70
CA GLN A 115 -2.11 -21.69 14.15
C GLN A 115 -0.67 -21.75 13.62
N LEU A 116 -0.08 -20.60 13.26
CA LEU A 116 1.30 -20.52 12.77
C LEU A 116 2.33 -20.48 13.90
N ASP A 117 1.97 -19.98 15.07
CA ASP A 117 2.92 -19.76 16.17
C ASP A 117 3.61 -21.07 16.62
N ASP A 118 2.93 -22.20 16.45
CA ASP A 118 3.45 -23.53 16.77
C ASP A 118 4.32 -24.15 15.67
N LEU A 119 4.34 -23.60 14.45
CA LEU A 119 5.03 -24.23 13.30
C LEU A 119 6.55 -24.34 13.48
N PRO A 120 7.29 -23.30 13.92
CA PRO A 120 8.73 -23.43 14.13
C PRO A 120 9.05 -24.57 15.11
N ALA A 121 8.31 -24.62 16.23
CA ALA A 121 8.49 -25.68 17.24
C ALA A 121 8.16 -27.09 16.69
N LYS A 122 7.19 -27.20 15.77
CA LYS A 122 6.90 -28.47 15.09
C LYS A 122 8.05 -28.90 14.18
N CYS A 123 8.67 -27.99 13.43
CA CYS A 123 9.80 -28.30 12.56
C CYS A 123 11.04 -28.70 13.37
N THR A 124 11.39 -27.97 14.44
CA THR A 124 12.47 -28.39 15.34
C THR A 124 12.23 -29.79 15.93
N LYS A 125 10.98 -30.11 16.30
CA LYS A 125 10.61 -31.44 16.80
C LYS A 125 10.71 -32.52 15.73
N LEU A 126 10.33 -32.21 14.49
CA LEU A 126 10.40 -33.12 13.36
C LEU A 126 11.87 -33.45 13.02
N ASP A 127 12.74 -32.45 13.01
CA ASP A 127 14.19 -32.62 12.81
C ASP A 127 14.79 -33.56 13.87
N ALA A 128 14.52 -33.28 15.15
CA ALA A 128 15.00 -34.12 16.25
C ALA A 128 14.49 -35.58 16.15
N GLN A 129 13.24 -35.78 15.72
CA GLN A 129 12.69 -37.12 15.49
C GLN A 129 13.32 -37.82 14.29
N MET A 130 13.64 -37.07 13.23
CA MET A 130 14.32 -37.59 12.06
C MET A 130 15.75 -38.01 12.42
N GLN A 131 16.49 -37.15 13.11
CA GLN A 131 17.85 -37.43 13.58
C GLN A 131 17.90 -38.72 14.40
N ALA A 132 17.04 -38.85 15.43
CA ALA A 132 17.01 -40.04 16.28
C ALA A 132 16.75 -41.33 15.48
N LYS A 133 15.81 -41.31 14.53
CA LYS A 133 15.50 -42.49 13.71
C LYS A 133 16.62 -42.83 12.72
N ILE A 134 17.32 -41.83 12.18
CA ILE A 134 18.44 -42.05 11.27
C ILE A 134 19.66 -42.58 12.03
N GLU A 135 19.87 -42.13 13.27
CA GLU A 135 20.86 -42.71 14.18
C GLU A 135 20.54 -44.19 14.48
N ASP A 136 19.30 -44.53 14.83
CA ASP A 136 18.88 -45.92 15.06
C ASP A 136 19.13 -46.82 13.83
N ILE A 137 18.75 -46.36 12.62
CA ILE A 137 18.98 -47.11 11.37
C ILE A 137 20.49 -47.27 11.09
N ALA A 138 21.28 -46.23 11.36
CA ALA A 138 22.72 -46.25 11.12
C ALA A 138 23.52 -47.07 12.14
N GLU A 139 22.95 -47.42 13.30
CA GLU A 139 23.59 -48.29 14.30
C GLU A 139 23.44 -49.79 13.99
N GLU A 140 22.37 -50.21 13.32
CA GLU A 140 22.06 -51.63 13.06
C GLU A 140 22.70 -52.17 11.76
N VAL A 141 23.19 -51.29 10.87
CA VAL A 141 23.86 -51.55 9.57
C VAL A 141 23.61 -52.94 8.96
N GLU A 142 22.50 -53.08 8.25
CA GLU A 142 22.10 -54.21 7.42
C GLU A 142 22.01 -53.85 5.92
N GLU A 143 22.00 -54.87 5.04
CA GLU A 143 21.72 -54.69 3.61
C GLU A 143 20.28 -54.14 3.42
N GLY A 144 20.15 -52.86 3.02
CA GLY A 144 18.86 -52.22 2.73
C GLY A 144 18.59 -50.90 3.46
N ASP A 145 19.45 -50.52 4.40
CA ASP A 145 19.26 -49.32 5.25
C ASP A 145 19.26 -48.00 4.47
N GLU A 146 19.96 -47.93 3.35
CA GLU A 146 19.92 -46.77 2.44
C GLU A 146 18.48 -46.47 1.98
N SER A 147 17.72 -47.52 1.62
CA SER A 147 16.34 -47.37 1.20
C SER A 147 15.43 -46.95 2.36
N ALA A 148 15.76 -47.33 3.59
CA ALA A 148 15.01 -46.95 4.79
C ALA A 148 15.24 -45.47 5.14
N ILE A 149 16.50 -45.02 5.09
CA ILE A 149 16.88 -43.61 5.30
C ILE A 149 16.21 -42.71 4.26
N ARG A 150 16.33 -43.04 2.96
CA ARG A 150 15.70 -42.26 1.87
C ARG A 150 14.17 -42.20 2.00
N LYS A 151 13.52 -43.30 2.41
CA LYS A 151 12.07 -43.33 2.63
C LYS A 151 11.65 -42.43 3.79
N LEU A 152 12.40 -42.43 4.89
CA LEU A 152 12.15 -41.56 6.04
C LEU A 152 12.34 -40.09 5.66
N SER A 153 13.42 -39.76 4.95
CA SER A 153 13.66 -38.43 4.40
C SER A 153 12.49 -37.95 3.54
N GLY A 154 12.00 -38.78 2.61
CA GLY A 154 10.83 -38.43 1.79
C GLY A 154 9.57 -38.13 2.62
N ILE A 155 9.28 -38.95 3.65
CA ILE A 155 8.11 -38.71 4.54
C ILE A 155 8.24 -37.38 5.29
N VAL A 156 9.44 -37.02 5.73
CA VAL A 156 9.69 -35.75 6.43
C VAL A 156 9.54 -34.56 5.48
N ALA A 157 10.09 -34.64 4.27
CA ALA A 157 9.94 -33.61 3.25
C ALA A 157 8.46 -33.39 2.89
N ASP A 158 7.71 -34.46 2.64
CA ASP A 158 6.27 -34.41 2.33
C ASP A 158 5.48 -33.74 3.48
N GLN A 159 5.81 -34.06 4.74
CA GLN A 159 5.13 -33.46 5.90
C GLN A 159 5.41 -31.96 6.06
N VAL A 160 6.63 -31.52 5.74
CA VAL A 160 6.97 -30.10 5.77
C VAL A 160 6.30 -29.36 4.61
N GLU A 161 6.32 -29.93 3.41
CA GLU A 161 5.65 -29.37 2.23
C GLU A 161 4.15 -29.19 2.49
N ASP A 162 3.44 -30.23 2.96
CA ASP A 162 2.02 -30.16 3.31
C ASP A 162 1.72 -29.05 4.33
N THR A 163 2.61 -28.88 5.31
CA THR A 163 2.47 -27.88 6.38
C THR A 163 2.65 -26.45 5.86
N LEU A 164 3.65 -26.22 5.00
CA LEU A 164 3.90 -24.91 4.38
C LEU A 164 2.79 -24.55 3.37
N ASP A 165 2.30 -25.53 2.60
CA ASP A 165 1.17 -25.37 1.70
C ASP A 165 -0.12 -24.95 2.45
N ASP A 166 -0.36 -25.53 3.62
CA ASP A 166 -1.49 -25.14 4.46
C ASP A 166 -1.34 -23.71 5.02
N ALA A 167 -0.11 -23.30 5.36
CA ALA A 167 0.18 -21.91 5.74
C ALA A 167 -0.05 -20.92 4.58
N GLU A 168 0.33 -21.27 3.35
CA GLU A 168 0.06 -20.44 2.15
C GLU A 168 -1.44 -20.35 1.83
N LYS A 169 -2.20 -21.44 2.02
CA LYS A 169 -3.68 -21.41 1.91
C LYS A 169 -4.28 -20.46 2.95
N ALA A 170 -3.82 -20.53 4.20
CA ALA A 170 -4.28 -19.65 5.27
C ALA A 170 -3.97 -18.18 4.98
N GLU A 171 -2.80 -17.85 4.41
CA GLU A 171 -2.47 -16.49 3.96
C GLU A 171 -3.46 -15.98 2.90
N ARG A 172 -3.77 -16.80 1.88
CA ARG A 172 -4.72 -16.44 0.84
C ARG A 172 -6.11 -16.19 1.42
N ASP A 173 -6.52 -17.02 2.38
CA ASP A 173 -7.77 -16.83 3.11
C ASP A 173 -7.75 -15.52 3.93
N LEU A 174 -6.66 -15.20 4.63
CA LEU A 174 -6.50 -13.92 5.35
C LEU A 174 -6.56 -12.71 4.42
N LYS A 175 -5.90 -12.76 3.26
CA LYS A 175 -5.97 -11.70 2.23
C LYS A 175 -7.40 -11.50 1.73
N ARG A 176 -8.17 -12.59 1.58
CA ARG A 176 -9.61 -12.51 1.25
C ARG A 176 -10.41 -11.88 2.40
N LEU A 177 -10.15 -12.25 3.66
CA LEU A 177 -10.84 -11.69 4.83
C LEU A 177 -10.52 -10.19 5.00
N LEU A 178 -9.28 -9.77 4.77
CA LEU A 178 -8.90 -8.36 4.70
C LEU A 178 -9.68 -7.62 3.61
N GLY A 179 -9.85 -8.24 2.44
CA GLY A 179 -10.72 -7.73 1.37
C GLY A 179 -12.17 -7.51 1.85
N THR A 180 -12.72 -8.45 2.63
CA THR A 180 -14.05 -8.29 3.24
C THR A 180 -14.10 -7.09 4.18
N ILE A 181 -13.15 -6.96 5.10
CA ILE A 181 -13.09 -5.84 6.07
C ILE A 181 -12.95 -4.48 5.36
N THR A 182 -12.06 -4.39 4.38
CA THR A 182 -11.82 -3.15 3.62
C THR A 182 -12.96 -2.77 2.68
N SER A 183 -13.82 -3.73 2.31
CA SER A 183 -15.03 -3.49 1.52
C SER A 183 -16.22 -2.96 2.34
N VAL A 184 -16.11 -2.96 3.68
CA VAL A 184 -17.18 -2.46 4.55
C VAL A 184 -17.31 -0.96 4.37
N ALA A 185 -18.39 -0.54 3.71
CA ALA A 185 -18.75 0.85 3.52
C ALA A 185 -19.78 1.27 4.56
N PHE A 186 -19.32 1.94 5.62
CA PHE A 186 -20.20 2.55 6.59
C PHE A 186 -20.86 3.82 6.03
N LYS A 187 -22.15 3.98 6.32
CA LYS A 187 -22.93 5.11 5.81
C LYS A 187 -23.06 6.18 6.88
N SER A 188 -22.93 7.43 6.46
CA SER A 188 -23.33 8.57 7.26
C SER A 188 -24.84 8.80 7.14
N SER A 189 -25.49 9.17 8.25
CA SER A 189 -26.86 9.71 8.21
C SER A 189 -26.86 11.02 7.42
N ARG A 190 -27.91 11.30 6.64
CA ARG A 190 -28.02 12.56 5.90
C ARG A 190 -28.09 13.77 6.82
N GLU A 191 -28.82 13.61 7.92
CA GLU A 191 -29.09 14.64 8.92
C GLU A 191 -27.95 14.79 9.93
N TYR A 192 -27.15 13.73 10.13
CA TYR A 192 -26.00 13.72 11.06
C TYR A 192 -24.74 13.12 10.42
N PRO A 193 -24.15 13.78 9.41
CA PRO A 193 -23.13 13.16 8.56
C PRO A 193 -21.78 12.89 9.25
N GLN A 194 -21.50 13.59 10.36
CA GLN A 194 -20.23 13.48 11.12
C GLN A 194 -20.31 12.57 12.35
N ARG A 195 -21.45 11.90 12.60
CA ARG A 195 -21.63 11.08 13.81
C ARG A 195 -21.12 9.64 13.65
N TRP A 196 -20.84 9.19 12.42
CA TRP A 196 -20.05 7.98 12.23
C TRP A 196 -18.56 8.27 12.48
N ASN A 197 -17.94 7.54 13.40
CA ASN A 197 -16.52 7.71 13.68
C ASN A 197 -15.68 7.03 12.59
N ALA A 198 -15.16 7.81 11.64
CA ALA A 198 -14.25 7.33 10.60
C ALA A 198 -12.95 6.71 11.15
N GLU A 199 -12.64 6.88 12.44
CA GLU A 199 -11.55 6.15 13.11
C GLU A 199 -11.84 4.66 13.25
N ILE A 200 -13.11 4.24 13.32
CA ILE A 200 -13.49 2.83 13.35
C ILE A 200 -13.04 2.13 12.06
N ASP A 201 -13.34 2.73 10.91
CA ASP A 201 -12.95 2.22 9.59
C ASP A 201 -11.41 2.04 9.50
N ARG A 202 -10.69 3.08 9.91
CA ARG A 202 -9.21 3.07 9.91
C ARG A 202 -8.64 2.09 10.92
N ALA A 203 -9.29 1.91 12.07
CA ALA A 203 -8.86 0.97 13.10
C ALA A 203 -9.09 -0.48 12.65
N LEU A 204 -10.24 -0.80 12.06
CA LEU A 204 -10.53 -2.11 11.45
C LEU A 204 -9.50 -2.48 10.38
N GLU A 205 -9.26 -1.57 9.43
CA GLU A 205 -8.28 -1.78 8.36
C GLU A 205 -6.86 -1.97 8.92
N ARG A 206 -6.50 -1.17 9.92
CA ARG A 206 -5.18 -1.27 10.57
C ARG A 206 -5.02 -2.60 11.29
N SER A 207 -5.97 -3.00 12.13
CA SER A 207 -5.88 -4.27 12.87
C SER A 207 -5.83 -5.47 11.93
N ALA A 208 -6.63 -5.46 10.87
CA ALA A 208 -6.59 -6.53 9.87
C ALA A 208 -5.24 -6.63 9.15
N ARG A 209 -4.63 -5.48 8.84
CA ARG A 209 -3.28 -5.44 8.25
C ARG A 209 -2.21 -5.87 9.24
N GLU A 210 -2.29 -5.45 10.49
CA GLU A 210 -1.32 -5.84 11.52
C GLU A 210 -1.32 -7.36 11.75
N ILE A 211 -2.50 -7.99 11.75
CA ILE A 211 -2.65 -9.47 11.79
C ILE A 211 -2.01 -10.12 10.56
N LEU A 212 -2.30 -9.61 9.36
CA LEU A 212 -1.70 -10.15 8.13
C LEU A 212 -0.18 -9.99 8.10
N ASP A 213 0.32 -8.81 8.47
CA ASP A 213 1.75 -8.52 8.54
C ASP A 213 2.45 -9.42 9.57
N TYR A 214 1.79 -9.71 10.70
CA TYR A 214 2.28 -10.69 11.67
C TYR A 214 2.31 -12.09 11.05
N PHE A 215 1.22 -12.51 10.43
CA PHE A 215 1.10 -13.83 9.80
C PHE A 215 2.19 -14.05 8.76
N GLU A 216 2.43 -13.08 7.87
CA GLU A 216 3.49 -13.14 6.86
C GLU A 216 4.87 -13.31 7.51
N ARG A 217 5.17 -12.54 8.58
CA ARG A 217 6.43 -12.69 9.34
C ARG A 217 6.56 -14.05 10.02
N ALA A 218 5.48 -14.56 10.63
CA ALA A 218 5.47 -15.84 11.33
C ALA A 218 5.64 -17.00 10.35
N ARG A 219 4.98 -16.94 9.18
CA ARG A 219 5.16 -17.88 8.08
C ARG A 219 6.59 -17.86 7.58
N ASP A 220 7.16 -16.69 7.31
CA ASP A 220 8.55 -16.58 6.85
C ASP A 220 9.53 -17.19 7.87
N ALA A 221 9.32 -16.95 9.17
CA ALA A 221 10.13 -17.54 10.22
C ALA A 221 9.96 -19.07 10.31
N ALA A 222 8.74 -19.58 10.08
CA ALA A 222 8.50 -21.02 10.00
C ALA A 222 9.16 -21.65 8.77
N GLU A 223 9.04 -21.02 7.59
CA GLU A 223 9.71 -21.47 6.36
C GLU A 223 11.22 -21.54 6.56
N ASP A 224 11.83 -20.49 7.13
CA ASP A 224 13.26 -20.46 7.42
C ASP A 224 13.69 -21.58 8.41
N GLU A 225 12.87 -21.91 9.42
CA GLU A 225 13.14 -23.00 10.38
C GLU A 225 12.91 -24.41 9.80
N CYS A 226 12.05 -24.53 8.79
CA CYS A 226 11.75 -25.81 8.14
C CYS A 226 12.56 -26.06 6.86
N GLU A 227 13.30 -25.05 6.36
CA GLU A 227 13.95 -25.07 5.05
C GLU A 227 14.90 -26.27 4.88
N HIS A 228 15.70 -26.60 5.89
CA HIS A 228 16.62 -27.73 5.82
C HIS A 228 15.90 -29.09 5.73
N LEU A 229 14.69 -29.19 6.29
CA LEU A 229 13.87 -30.40 6.29
C LEU A 229 13.10 -30.62 4.98
N MET A 230 13.03 -29.61 4.09
CA MET A 230 12.51 -29.77 2.74
C MET A 230 13.45 -30.58 1.84
N ARG A 231 14.74 -30.69 2.22
CA ARG A 231 15.75 -31.52 1.54
C ARG A 231 16.52 -32.36 2.54
N PRO A 232 15.85 -33.27 3.27
CA PRO A 232 16.44 -33.95 4.41
C PRO A 232 17.64 -34.82 4.03
N GLU A 233 17.76 -35.28 2.78
CA GLU A 233 18.92 -36.00 2.26
C GLU A 233 20.21 -35.16 2.19
N LYS A 234 20.11 -33.84 2.33
CA LYS A 234 21.25 -32.91 2.35
C LYS A 234 21.76 -32.62 3.76
N ILE A 235 21.00 -32.97 4.79
CA ILE A 235 21.38 -32.70 6.18
C ILE A 235 22.58 -33.56 6.58
N ASP A 236 23.57 -32.96 7.26
CA ASP A 236 24.86 -33.56 7.57
C ASP A 236 24.77 -34.96 8.19
N TYR A 237 23.86 -35.17 9.15
CA TYR A 237 23.70 -36.48 9.79
C TYR A 237 23.08 -37.53 8.86
N VAL A 238 22.27 -37.12 7.89
CA VAL A 238 21.68 -38.00 6.86
C VAL A 238 22.74 -38.39 5.83
N VAL A 239 23.52 -37.42 5.37
CA VAL A 239 24.65 -37.66 4.48
C VAL A 239 25.66 -38.61 5.13
N ALA A 240 26.02 -38.36 6.40
CA ALA A 240 26.93 -39.23 7.14
C ALA A 240 26.39 -40.65 7.31
N ALA A 241 25.08 -40.82 7.50
CA ALA A 241 24.45 -42.13 7.55
C ALA A 241 24.48 -42.85 6.18
N LEU A 242 24.16 -42.13 5.09
CA LEU A 242 24.23 -42.68 3.72
C LEU A 242 25.66 -43.07 3.33
N GLU A 243 26.67 -42.27 3.70
CA GLU A 243 28.08 -42.58 3.43
C GLU A 243 28.56 -43.84 4.15
N ARG A 244 28.11 -44.06 5.40
CA ARG A 244 28.40 -45.31 6.14
C ARG A 244 27.82 -46.55 5.46
N THR A 245 26.74 -46.41 4.68
CA THR A 245 26.12 -47.52 3.94
C THR A 245 26.79 -47.87 2.61
N GLY A 246 27.83 -47.13 2.17
CA GLY A 246 28.71 -47.54 1.06
C GLY A 246 28.40 -46.99 -0.35
N ALA A 247 27.56 -45.97 -0.49
CA ALA A 247 27.14 -45.40 -1.77
C ALA A 247 28.15 -44.39 -2.37
N THR A 248 29.30 -44.85 -2.92
CA THR A 248 30.36 -43.94 -3.42
C THR A 248 30.28 -43.56 -4.91
N LEU A 249 29.59 -44.33 -5.76
CA LEU A 249 29.30 -43.94 -7.14
C LEU A 249 28.05 -43.05 -7.25
N ASP A 250 27.05 -43.29 -6.38
CA ASP A 250 25.86 -42.44 -6.27
C ASP A 250 26.20 -41.03 -5.73
N ALA A 251 27.29 -40.88 -4.99
CA ALA A 251 27.74 -39.60 -4.46
C ALA A 251 28.18 -38.60 -5.55
N ALA A 252 28.80 -39.07 -6.64
CA ALA A 252 29.18 -38.23 -7.77
C ALA A 252 27.94 -37.76 -8.54
N ASP A 253 27.03 -38.67 -8.88
CA ASP A 253 25.79 -38.35 -9.58
C ASP A 253 24.87 -37.44 -8.74
N ALA A 254 24.76 -37.70 -7.43
CA ALA A 254 24.00 -36.87 -6.50
C ALA A 254 24.62 -35.46 -6.36
N PHE A 255 25.95 -35.36 -6.35
CA PHE A 255 26.61 -34.06 -6.34
C PHE A 255 26.40 -33.30 -7.66
N ILE A 256 26.49 -33.98 -8.81
CA ILE A 256 26.23 -33.38 -10.11
C ILE A 256 24.83 -32.77 -10.13
N LYS A 257 23.81 -33.55 -9.74
CA LYS A 257 22.43 -33.04 -9.64
C LYS A 257 22.32 -31.84 -8.69
N THR A 258 22.95 -31.92 -7.52
CA THR A 258 22.94 -30.83 -6.52
C THR A 258 23.56 -29.54 -7.08
N GLY A 259 24.67 -29.65 -7.81
CA GLY A 259 25.30 -28.49 -8.43
C GLY A 259 24.49 -27.94 -9.62
N GLU A 260 23.82 -28.80 -10.39
CA GLU A 260 22.89 -28.37 -11.46
C GLU A 260 21.68 -27.60 -10.89
N ASP A 261 21.09 -28.09 -9.80
CA ASP A 261 20.00 -27.41 -9.09
C ASP A 261 20.46 -26.04 -8.57
N TRP A 262 21.67 -25.95 -8.01
CA TRP A 262 22.26 -24.68 -7.60
C TRP A 262 22.41 -23.72 -8.80
N PHE A 263 22.88 -24.22 -9.95
CA PHE A 263 22.97 -23.42 -11.18
C PHE A 263 21.61 -22.91 -11.67
N GLU A 264 20.56 -23.74 -11.59
CA GLU A 264 19.17 -23.36 -11.85
C GLU A 264 18.74 -22.20 -10.94
N GLY A 265 18.98 -22.32 -9.63
CA GLY A 265 18.72 -21.27 -8.64
C GLY A 265 19.44 -19.96 -8.98
N THR A 266 20.72 -20.03 -9.38
CA THR A 266 21.43 -18.82 -9.82
C THR A 266 20.84 -18.20 -11.09
N ARG A 267 20.27 -18.99 -12.02
CA ARG A 267 19.61 -18.47 -13.22
C ARG A 267 18.28 -17.78 -12.87
N GLU A 268 17.54 -18.32 -11.92
CA GLU A 268 16.31 -17.71 -11.43
C GLU A 268 16.56 -16.33 -10.80
N ILE A 269 17.68 -16.13 -10.07
CA ILE A 269 18.08 -14.81 -9.57
C ILE A 269 18.18 -13.80 -10.71
N TRP A 270 18.80 -14.16 -11.85
CA TRP A 270 18.90 -13.25 -12.99
C TRP A 270 17.54 -12.96 -13.62
N ARG A 271 16.67 -13.96 -13.71
CA ARG A 271 15.30 -13.79 -14.23
C ARG A 271 14.48 -12.86 -13.33
N ARG A 272 14.57 -13.04 -12.02
CA ARG A 272 13.93 -12.19 -11.00
C ARG A 272 14.46 -10.76 -11.05
N ASN A 273 15.78 -10.58 -11.13
CA ASN A 273 16.37 -9.26 -11.32
C ASN A 273 15.85 -8.56 -12.58
N CYS A 274 15.69 -9.31 -13.66
CA CYS A 274 15.09 -8.82 -14.89
C CYS A 274 13.65 -8.32 -14.69
N LEU A 275 12.80 -9.12 -14.03
CA LEU A 275 11.41 -8.75 -13.73
C LEU A 275 11.34 -7.56 -12.76
N ALA A 276 12.18 -7.55 -11.73
CA ALA A 276 12.31 -6.44 -10.78
C ALA A 276 12.63 -5.13 -11.51
N MET A 277 13.59 -5.16 -12.44
CA MET A 277 13.95 -3.98 -13.24
C MET A 277 12.80 -3.49 -14.13
N GLU A 278 11.99 -4.39 -14.67
CA GLU A 278 10.75 -4.04 -15.40
C GLU A 278 9.68 -3.47 -14.48
N ASN A 279 9.46 -4.05 -13.29
CA ASN A 279 8.52 -3.53 -12.30
C ASN A 279 8.90 -2.11 -11.84
N ILE A 280 10.20 -1.91 -11.60
CA ILE A 280 10.74 -0.59 -11.27
C ILE A 280 10.55 0.38 -12.45
N ARG A 281 10.74 -0.07 -13.70
CA ARG A 281 10.40 0.74 -14.88
C ARG A 281 8.94 1.17 -14.86
N PHE A 282 8.01 0.24 -14.71
CA PHE A 282 6.58 0.55 -14.69
C PHE A 282 6.21 1.52 -13.56
N ALA A 283 6.81 1.34 -12.39
CA ALA A 283 6.61 2.24 -11.25
C ALA A 283 7.06 3.67 -11.58
N TYR A 284 8.27 3.85 -12.10
CA TYR A 284 8.79 5.19 -12.45
C TYR A 284 8.09 5.81 -13.65
N CYS A 285 7.67 5.00 -14.63
CA CYS A 285 6.90 5.46 -15.79
C CYS A 285 5.46 5.85 -15.44
N SER A 286 4.95 5.45 -14.26
CA SER A 286 3.58 5.75 -13.81
C SER A 286 3.52 6.96 -12.87
N VAL A 287 4.66 7.54 -12.52
CA VAL A 287 4.79 8.70 -11.64
C VAL A 287 4.85 9.98 -12.47
N ASP A 288 4.19 11.02 -11.97
CA ASP A 288 4.34 12.40 -12.44
C ASP A 288 5.74 12.94 -12.08
N TRP A 289 6.46 13.45 -13.08
CA TRP A 289 7.79 14.04 -12.93
C TRP A 289 7.79 15.46 -13.52
N ASN A 290 7.50 16.45 -12.69
CA ASN A 290 7.69 17.85 -13.06
C ASN A 290 9.10 18.36 -12.62
N ASP A 291 9.58 19.44 -13.23
CA ASP A 291 10.94 19.97 -13.03
C ASP A 291 11.19 20.52 -11.61
N THR A 292 10.13 20.64 -10.81
CA THR A 292 10.12 21.42 -9.58
C THR A 292 9.65 20.63 -8.36
N ASP A 293 9.35 19.34 -8.52
CA ASP A 293 8.96 18.43 -7.46
C ASP A 293 10.17 18.11 -6.58
N LYS A 294 10.28 18.83 -5.46
CA LYS A 294 11.17 18.45 -4.36
C LYS A 294 10.48 17.48 -3.38
N SER A 295 9.15 17.41 -3.40
CA SER A 295 8.33 16.61 -2.47
C SER A 295 8.10 15.17 -2.97
N GLY A 296 8.73 14.20 -2.31
CA GLY A 296 8.81 12.79 -2.71
C GLY A 296 7.57 11.92 -2.48
N GLY A 297 6.35 12.44 -2.61
CA GLY A 297 5.12 11.65 -2.39
C GLY A 297 4.92 10.52 -3.41
N SER A 298 4.83 10.85 -4.70
CA SER A 298 4.81 9.82 -5.77
C SER A 298 6.16 9.10 -5.91
N ARG A 299 7.26 9.66 -5.37
CA ARG A 299 8.55 8.94 -5.25
C ARG A 299 8.49 7.80 -4.24
N ALA A 300 7.67 7.90 -3.19
CA ALA A 300 7.62 6.89 -2.14
C ALA A 300 7.07 5.55 -2.63
N ALA A 301 6.04 5.55 -3.48
CA ALA A 301 5.46 4.33 -4.06
C ALA A 301 6.41 3.64 -5.04
N ALA A 302 7.11 4.41 -5.88
CA ALA A 302 8.14 3.85 -6.75
C ALA A 302 9.38 3.39 -5.97
N ALA A 303 9.74 4.10 -4.90
CA ALA A 303 10.83 3.71 -4.00
C ALA A 303 10.49 2.47 -3.17
N SER A 304 9.23 2.28 -2.74
CA SER A 304 8.82 1.08 -2.00
C SER A 304 8.89 -0.17 -2.86
N ILE A 305 8.58 -0.07 -4.16
CA ILE A 305 8.77 -1.17 -5.11
C ILE A 305 10.27 -1.49 -5.24
N ILE A 306 11.16 -0.50 -5.36
CA ILE A 306 12.60 -0.75 -5.35
C ILE A 306 13.03 -1.49 -4.07
N VAL A 307 12.59 -1.02 -2.90
CA VAL A 307 13.00 -1.61 -1.62
C VAL A 307 12.48 -3.04 -1.49
N ALA A 308 11.25 -3.32 -1.92
CA ALA A 308 10.67 -4.66 -1.91
C ALA A 308 11.47 -5.60 -2.84
N GLU A 309 11.63 -5.21 -4.10
CA GLU A 309 12.35 -6.02 -5.09
C GLU A 309 13.83 -6.22 -4.70
N GLN A 310 14.48 -5.20 -4.12
CA GLN A 310 15.84 -5.33 -3.58
C GLN A 310 15.90 -6.33 -2.44
N ARG A 311 14.95 -6.27 -1.50
CA ARG A 311 14.90 -7.19 -0.36
C ARG A 311 14.74 -8.63 -0.84
N ASP A 312 13.82 -8.86 -1.75
CA ASP A 312 13.52 -10.21 -2.27
C ASP A 312 14.72 -10.78 -3.01
N MET A 313 15.36 -9.99 -3.88
CA MET A 313 16.59 -10.42 -4.55
C MET A 313 17.73 -10.71 -3.56
N MET A 314 17.88 -9.87 -2.53
CA MET A 314 18.92 -10.08 -1.53
C MET A 314 18.65 -11.33 -0.69
N LYS A 315 17.39 -11.66 -0.39
CA LYS A 315 17.02 -12.95 0.24
C LYS A 315 17.49 -14.11 -0.64
N MET A 316 17.13 -14.12 -1.93
CA MET A 316 17.53 -15.18 -2.86
C MET A 316 19.06 -15.30 -3.03
N ILE A 317 19.76 -14.17 -3.17
CA ILE A 317 21.21 -14.15 -3.29
C ILE A 317 21.86 -14.70 -2.01
N THR A 318 21.35 -14.34 -0.84
CA THR A 318 21.86 -14.81 0.45
C THR A 318 21.72 -16.33 0.55
N VAL A 319 20.53 -16.87 0.23
CA VAL A 319 20.30 -18.32 0.20
C VAL A 319 21.27 -19.02 -0.75
N MET A 320 21.45 -18.53 -1.98
CA MET A 320 22.40 -19.14 -2.94
C MET A 320 23.86 -19.08 -2.49
N VAL A 321 24.23 -18.06 -1.71
CA VAL A 321 25.57 -17.93 -1.15
C VAL A 321 25.79 -18.90 0.01
N GLU A 322 24.81 -19.09 0.89
CA GLU A 322 24.89 -20.08 1.96
C GLU A 322 24.88 -21.51 1.38
N GLU A 323 23.96 -21.83 0.45
CA GLU A 323 23.96 -23.12 -0.26
C GLU A 323 25.33 -23.40 -0.92
N TYR A 324 25.95 -22.40 -1.56
CA TYR A 324 27.27 -22.58 -2.15
C TYR A 324 28.33 -22.93 -1.10
N LYS A 325 28.32 -22.29 0.07
CA LYS A 325 29.30 -22.55 1.15
C LYS A 325 29.18 -23.97 1.70
N GLU A 326 27.99 -24.55 1.67
CA GLU A 326 27.74 -25.94 2.07
C GLU A 326 28.10 -26.94 0.97
N ILE A 327 27.68 -26.67 -0.27
CA ILE A 327 27.86 -27.60 -1.40
C ILE A 327 29.33 -27.65 -1.85
N TYR A 328 30.04 -26.51 -1.83
CA TYR A 328 31.40 -26.42 -2.38
C TYR A 328 32.42 -27.36 -1.68
N PRO A 329 32.54 -27.39 -0.34
CA PRO A 329 33.43 -28.32 0.35
C PRO A 329 33.10 -29.79 0.06
N ARG A 330 31.81 -30.14 0.04
CA ARG A 330 31.35 -31.49 -0.32
C ARG A 330 31.77 -31.86 -1.74
N GLY A 331 31.64 -30.94 -2.68
CA GLY A 331 32.12 -31.11 -4.06
C GLY A 331 33.63 -31.32 -4.17
N GLN A 332 34.42 -30.60 -3.37
CA GLN A 332 35.87 -30.81 -3.30
C GLN A 332 36.20 -32.21 -2.79
N SER A 333 35.57 -32.64 -1.69
CA SER A 333 35.75 -33.99 -1.13
C SER A 333 35.35 -35.10 -2.11
N VAL A 334 34.21 -34.95 -2.82
CA VAL A 334 33.76 -35.91 -3.84
C VAL A 334 34.74 -35.94 -5.01
N ALA A 335 35.21 -34.78 -5.50
CA ALA A 335 36.19 -34.72 -6.57
C ALA A 335 37.50 -35.41 -6.20
N GLU A 336 38.02 -35.18 -4.98
CA GLU A 336 39.24 -35.80 -4.48
C GLU A 336 39.10 -37.32 -4.28
N ALA A 337 37.95 -37.77 -3.78
CA ALA A 337 37.70 -39.20 -3.51
C ALA A 337 37.44 -40.02 -4.78
N THR A 338 36.73 -39.44 -5.76
CA THR A 338 36.30 -40.16 -6.97
C THR A 338 37.24 -39.96 -8.16
N GLY A 339 37.94 -38.82 -8.23
CA GLY A 339 38.68 -38.40 -9.42
C GLY A 339 37.77 -38.10 -10.62
N ASP A 340 36.47 -37.86 -10.40
CA ASP A 340 35.51 -37.60 -11.47
C ASP A 340 35.71 -36.19 -12.08
N ARG A 341 36.01 -36.15 -13.38
CA ARG A 341 36.26 -34.90 -14.11
C ARG A 341 35.04 -33.99 -14.22
N GLN A 342 33.83 -34.53 -14.25
CA GLN A 342 32.61 -33.74 -14.30
C GLN A 342 32.39 -33.01 -12.96
N VAL A 343 32.59 -33.72 -11.84
CA VAL A 343 32.54 -33.12 -10.49
C VAL A 343 33.60 -32.01 -10.35
N GLU A 344 34.85 -32.26 -10.76
CA GLU A 344 35.91 -31.23 -10.74
C GLU A 344 35.56 -29.99 -11.59
N GLN A 345 34.94 -30.20 -12.75
CA GLN A 345 34.53 -29.10 -13.64
C GLN A 345 33.36 -28.32 -13.03
N LEU A 346 32.41 -29.01 -12.43
CA LEU A 346 31.25 -28.42 -11.77
C LEU A 346 31.68 -27.54 -10.60
N VAL A 347 32.52 -28.05 -9.70
CA VAL A 347 33.08 -27.29 -8.55
C VAL A 347 33.80 -26.02 -9.02
N ARG A 348 34.60 -26.11 -10.10
CA ARG A 348 35.27 -24.93 -10.70
C ARG A 348 34.28 -23.91 -11.23
N ASN A 349 33.25 -24.35 -11.95
CA ASN A 349 32.22 -23.47 -12.50
C ASN A 349 31.41 -22.80 -11.38
N MET A 350 31.06 -23.56 -10.33
CA MET A 350 30.33 -23.04 -9.17
C MET A 350 31.13 -21.91 -8.50
N ASN A 351 32.42 -22.11 -8.23
CA ASN A 351 33.26 -21.07 -7.64
C ASN A 351 33.38 -19.81 -8.51
N ALA A 352 33.51 -19.98 -9.83
CA ALA A 352 33.54 -18.84 -10.75
C ALA A 352 32.22 -18.06 -10.72
N ARG A 353 31.08 -18.75 -10.68
CA ARG A 353 29.74 -18.15 -10.60
C ARG A 353 29.49 -17.48 -9.26
N TYR A 354 29.88 -18.12 -8.16
CA TYR A 354 29.82 -17.61 -6.80
C TYR A 354 30.54 -16.27 -6.67
N ARG A 355 31.79 -16.16 -7.16
CA ARG A 355 32.52 -14.87 -7.16
C ARG A 355 31.79 -13.77 -7.91
N GLY A 356 31.05 -14.12 -8.95
CA GLY A 356 30.17 -13.18 -9.66
C GLY A 356 29.04 -12.67 -8.76
N ILE A 357 28.38 -13.57 -8.03
CA ILE A 357 27.29 -13.26 -7.09
C ILE A 357 27.81 -12.51 -5.84
N GLU A 358 28.93 -12.92 -5.27
CA GLU A 358 29.58 -12.26 -4.14
C GLU A 358 29.95 -10.82 -4.48
N LYS A 359 30.38 -10.56 -5.72
CA LYS A 359 30.60 -9.20 -6.20
C LYS A 359 29.33 -8.34 -6.15
N PHE A 360 28.16 -8.91 -6.48
CA PHE A 360 26.87 -8.23 -6.32
C PHE A 360 26.55 -7.90 -4.86
N LEU A 361 26.89 -8.79 -3.91
CA LEU A 361 26.71 -8.53 -2.48
C LEU A 361 27.65 -7.45 -1.93
N SER A 362 28.89 -7.44 -2.42
CA SER A 362 29.94 -6.51 -1.95
C SER A 362 29.71 -5.08 -2.43
N ASP A 363 29.03 -4.92 -3.57
CA ASP A 363 28.66 -3.63 -4.14
C ASP A 363 27.14 -3.44 -3.99
N LYS A 364 26.74 -3.06 -2.78
CA LYS A 364 25.33 -2.82 -2.42
C LYS A 364 24.65 -1.78 -3.33
N ASP A 365 25.44 -0.92 -3.98
CA ASP A 365 24.95 0.05 -4.96
C ASP A 365 24.79 -0.56 -6.37
N ALA A 366 25.53 -1.62 -6.72
CA ALA A 366 25.44 -2.28 -8.03
C ALA A 366 24.21 -3.18 -8.20
N ALA A 367 23.64 -3.71 -7.11
CA ALA A 367 22.55 -4.69 -7.19
C ALA A 367 21.31 -4.12 -7.88
N MET A 368 20.91 -2.88 -7.58
CA MET A 368 19.96 -2.08 -8.36
C MET A 368 20.15 -0.61 -7.97
N LEU A 369 20.79 0.20 -8.82
CA LEU A 369 21.17 1.58 -8.54
C LEU A 369 20.01 2.55 -8.17
N GLY A 370 18.75 2.10 -8.08
CA GLY A 370 17.59 2.92 -7.72
C GLY A 370 17.53 4.21 -8.56
N THR A 371 17.27 5.37 -7.94
CA THR A 371 17.30 6.67 -8.65
C THR A 371 18.66 7.03 -9.27
N ARG A 372 19.74 6.33 -8.93
CA ARG A 372 21.07 6.48 -9.55
C ARG A 372 21.28 5.58 -10.76
N SER A 373 20.33 4.68 -11.07
CA SER A 373 20.39 3.84 -12.27
C SER A 373 20.28 4.72 -13.51
N PRO A 374 21.21 4.61 -14.49
CA PRO A 374 21.10 5.34 -15.75
C PRO A 374 19.74 5.15 -16.44
N TRP A 375 19.16 3.94 -16.33
CA TRP A 375 17.84 3.62 -16.86
C TRP A 375 16.72 4.37 -16.15
N ILE A 376 16.75 4.42 -14.81
CA ILE A 376 15.75 5.15 -14.01
C ILE A 376 15.86 6.66 -14.27
N GLN A 377 17.08 7.19 -14.39
CA GLN A 377 17.30 8.58 -14.77
C GLN A 377 16.81 8.91 -16.19
N VAL A 378 16.80 7.93 -17.10
CA VAL A 378 16.19 8.11 -18.43
C VAL A 378 14.67 8.23 -18.31
N TRP A 379 14.01 7.41 -17.49
CA TRP A 379 12.54 7.49 -17.32
C TRP A 379 12.10 8.75 -16.57
N GLN A 380 12.86 9.20 -15.57
CA GLN A 380 12.63 10.49 -14.92
C GLN A 380 12.74 11.65 -15.91
N ARG A 381 13.79 11.63 -16.75
CA ARG A 381 13.97 12.63 -17.81
C ARG A 381 12.85 12.59 -18.83
N TYR A 382 12.35 11.41 -19.19
CA TYR A 382 11.20 11.27 -20.07
C TYR A 382 9.97 12.00 -19.52
N GLY A 383 9.61 11.80 -18.25
CA GLY A 383 8.46 12.50 -17.64
C GLY A 383 8.64 14.03 -17.66
N VAL A 384 9.82 14.51 -17.31
CA VAL A 384 10.19 15.94 -17.38
C VAL A 384 10.08 16.49 -18.81
N GLU A 385 10.57 15.73 -19.80
CA GLU A 385 10.50 16.11 -21.21
C GLU A 385 9.04 16.15 -21.72
N GLN A 386 8.18 15.26 -21.24
CA GLN A 386 6.74 15.30 -21.56
C GLN A 386 6.07 16.57 -21.01
N HIS A 387 6.35 16.97 -19.76
CA HIS A 387 5.85 18.25 -19.20
C HIS A 387 6.31 19.44 -20.05
N LYS A 388 7.59 19.48 -20.43
CA LYS A 388 8.15 20.53 -21.30
C LYS A 388 7.50 20.57 -22.68
N SER A 389 7.37 19.40 -23.31
CA SER A 389 6.77 19.27 -24.64
C SER A 389 5.30 19.67 -24.64
N LEU A 390 4.54 19.20 -23.66
CA LEU A 390 3.13 19.54 -23.52
C LEU A 390 2.92 21.01 -23.17
N GLY A 391 3.76 21.58 -22.30
CA GLY A 391 3.75 23.02 -22.02
C GLY A 391 3.98 23.85 -23.28
N GLY A 392 4.96 23.47 -24.11
CA GLY A 392 5.24 24.14 -25.38
C GLY A 392 4.10 24.02 -26.40
N SER A 393 3.42 22.87 -26.47
CA SER A 393 2.33 22.63 -27.43
C SER A 393 0.96 23.16 -26.96
N SER A 394 0.80 23.43 -25.67
CA SER A 394 -0.49 23.83 -25.08
C SER A 394 -0.77 25.34 -25.15
N ASN A 395 0.14 26.14 -25.71
CA ASN A 395 0.07 27.61 -25.76
C ASN A 395 -0.21 28.21 -24.37
N CYS A 396 0.67 27.90 -23.42
CA CYS A 396 0.54 28.37 -22.03
C CYS A 396 1.00 29.83 -21.91
N ASP A 397 0.18 30.65 -21.25
CA ASP A 397 0.53 32.04 -20.94
C ASP A 397 1.30 32.13 -19.62
N VAL A 398 0.99 31.22 -18.68
CA VAL A 398 1.76 31.02 -17.44
C VAL A 398 2.12 29.55 -17.32
N THR A 399 3.40 29.25 -17.12
CA THR A 399 3.92 27.87 -17.00
C THR A 399 4.62 27.69 -15.67
N GLU A 400 4.27 26.61 -14.96
CA GLU A 400 4.93 26.15 -13.73
C GLU A 400 5.28 27.25 -12.71
N ARG A 401 4.36 28.20 -12.48
CA ARG A 401 4.54 29.27 -11.50
C ARG A 401 3.66 29.04 -10.29
N ALA A 402 4.20 29.27 -9.09
CA ALA A 402 3.44 29.16 -7.84
C ALA A 402 2.46 30.34 -7.71
N ILE A 403 1.24 30.06 -7.28
CA ILE A 403 0.21 31.06 -7.04
C ILE A 403 0.54 31.78 -5.73
N PRO A 404 0.50 33.13 -5.65
CA PRO A 404 0.91 33.85 -4.44
C PRO A 404 0.09 33.52 -3.17
N THR A 405 -1.20 33.22 -3.33
CA THR A 405 -2.11 32.85 -2.23
C THR A 405 -1.89 31.42 -1.72
N ASP A 406 -1.27 30.56 -2.53
CA ASP A 406 -0.92 29.21 -2.17
C ASP A 406 0.38 28.80 -2.88
N SER A 407 1.49 28.95 -2.17
CA SER A 407 2.82 28.62 -2.70
C SER A 407 3.01 27.13 -3.01
N SER A 408 2.12 26.27 -2.52
CA SER A 408 2.07 24.84 -2.86
C SER A 408 1.27 24.56 -4.14
N SER A 409 0.46 25.53 -4.59
CA SER A 409 -0.28 25.46 -5.84
C SER A 409 0.51 26.05 -7.00
N ARG A 410 1.01 25.16 -7.86
CA ARG A 410 1.75 25.49 -9.07
C ARG A 410 1.13 24.71 -10.24
N PRO A 411 0.16 25.29 -10.95
CA PRO A 411 -0.37 24.68 -12.15
C PRO A 411 0.74 24.47 -13.20
N ASP A 412 0.67 23.37 -13.94
CA ASP A 412 1.60 23.16 -15.06
C ASP A 412 1.42 24.25 -16.11
N CYS A 413 0.16 24.63 -16.39
CA CYS A 413 -0.17 25.60 -17.41
C CYS A 413 -1.48 26.35 -17.11
N PHE A 414 -1.47 27.67 -17.31
CA PHE A 414 -2.66 28.49 -17.34
C PHE A 414 -2.78 29.18 -18.71
N ARG A 415 -3.96 29.00 -19.33
CA ARG A 415 -4.31 29.55 -20.64
C ARG A 415 -5.34 30.64 -20.45
N VAL A 416 -4.90 31.87 -20.56
CA VAL A 416 -5.69 33.08 -20.32
C VAL A 416 -6.84 33.22 -21.32
N PRO A 417 -6.64 33.08 -22.64
CA PRO A 417 -7.71 33.31 -23.62
C PRO A 417 -8.92 32.38 -23.46
N SER A 418 -8.70 31.17 -22.91
CA SER A 418 -9.77 30.19 -22.68
C SER A 418 -10.07 30.00 -21.18
N CYS A 419 -9.49 30.83 -20.32
CA CYS A 419 -9.51 30.71 -18.87
C CYS A 419 -9.39 29.26 -18.37
N THR A 420 -8.39 28.55 -18.89
CA THR A 420 -8.23 27.12 -18.67
C THR A 420 -6.97 26.83 -17.87
N VAL A 421 -7.12 26.13 -16.75
CA VAL A 421 -6.00 25.55 -16.03
C VAL A 421 -5.78 24.13 -16.52
N VAL A 422 -4.55 23.84 -16.91
CA VAL A 422 -4.13 22.54 -17.43
C VAL A 422 -3.13 21.91 -16.48
N GLU A 423 -3.36 20.64 -16.20
CA GLU A 423 -2.43 19.79 -15.45
C GLU A 423 -2.01 18.63 -16.33
N PHE A 424 -0.71 18.43 -16.49
CA PHE A 424 -0.13 17.32 -17.23
C PHE A 424 0.04 16.13 -16.28
N LYS A 425 -0.39 14.95 -16.72
CA LYS A 425 -0.30 13.71 -15.95
C LYS A 425 0.05 12.53 -16.85
N PRO A 426 0.78 11.52 -16.35
CA PRO A 426 0.89 10.27 -17.09
C PRO A 426 -0.49 9.63 -17.26
N ASN A 427 -0.71 8.94 -18.38
CA ASN A 427 -1.99 8.31 -18.70
C ASN A 427 -2.27 7.07 -17.81
N ASN A 428 -2.64 7.30 -16.56
CA ASN A 428 -3.12 6.28 -15.63
C ASN A 428 -4.17 6.88 -14.66
N ASP A 429 -5.13 6.06 -14.23
CA ASP A 429 -6.29 6.51 -13.45
C ASP A 429 -5.94 7.14 -12.10
N ALA A 430 -4.82 6.74 -11.49
CA ALA A 430 -4.41 7.25 -10.18
C ALA A 430 -3.88 8.68 -10.30
N GLU A 431 -2.94 8.92 -11.22
CA GLU A 431 -2.38 10.26 -11.45
C GLU A 431 -3.39 11.20 -12.10
N ILE A 432 -4.29 10.70 -12.96
CA ILE A 432 -5.40 11.52 -13.49
C ILE A 432 -6.30 12.03 -12.35
N ARG A 433 -6.75 11.14 -11.44
CA ARG A 433 -7.57 11.55 -10.28
C ARG A 433 -6.84 12.53 -9.37
N LYS A 434 -5.54 12.34 -9.17
CA LYS A 434 -4.70 13.28 -8.41
C LYS A 434 -4.64 14.65 -9.10
N GLY A 435 -4.45 14.66 -10.42
CA GLY A 435 -4.48 15.88 -11.25
C GLY A 435 -5.83 16.59 -11.18
N GLU A 436 -6.95 15.88 -11.23
CA GLU A 436 -8.29 16.47 -11.05
C GLU A 436 -8.45 17.12 -9.66
N GLY A 437 -7.89 16.49 -8.62
CA GLY A 437 -7.86 17.07 -7.27
C GLY A 437 -7.01 18.33 -7.19
N GLN A 438 -5.83 18.33 -7.83
CA GLN A 438 -4.94 19.50 -7.94
C GLN A 438 -5.63 20.66 -8.67
N LEU A 439 -6.23 20.37 -9.83
CA LEU A 439 -6.93 21.34 -10.66
C LEU A 439 -8.04 22.07 -9.91
N LYS A 440 -8.82 21.37 -9.06
CA LYS A 440 -9.85 22.00 -8.22
C LYS A 440 -9.25 23.01 -7.24
N ARG A 441 -8.11 22.68 -6.63
CA ARG A 441 -7.41 23.60 -5.70
C ARG A 441 -6.82 24.80 -6.46
N TYR A 442 -6.22 24.56 -7.61
CA TYR A 442 -5.63 25.59 -8.46
C TYR A 442 -6.69 26.58 -8.93
N LYS A 443 -7.83 26.07 -9.39
CA LYS A 443 -8.99 26.87 -9.75
C LYS A 443 -9.38 27.82 -8.61
N ALA A 444 -9.65 27.27 -7.42
CA ALA A 444 -10.07 28.07 -6.27
C ALA A 444 -9.02 29.13 -5.87
N SER A 445 -7.74 28.77 -5.96
CA SER A 445 -6.63 29.67 -5.60
C SER A 445 -6.47 30.82 -6.61
N LEU A 446 -6.60 30.53 -7.91
CA LEU A 446 -6.56 31.55 -8.98
C LEU A 446 -7.79 32.46 -8.95
N ASP A 447 -8.98 31.89 -8.78
CA ASP A 447 -10.26 32.63 -8.66
C ASP A 447 -10.14 33.66 -7.53
N SER A 448 -9.71 33.20 -6.34
CA SER A 448 -9.49 34.05 -5.16
C SER A 448 -8.42 35.11 -5.41
N TYR A 449 -7.22 34.71 -5.85
CA TYR A 449 -6.09 35.62 -6.05
C TYR A 449 -6.41 36.76 -7.02
N TYR A 450 -7.00 36.45 -8.17
CA TYR A 450 -7.27 37.46 -9.18
C TYR A 450 -8.53 38.28 -8.89
N THR A 451 -9.51 37.74 -8.16
CA THR A 451 -10.65 38.51 -7.66
C THR A 451 -10.19 39.57 -6.66
N ASP A 452 -9.37 39.19 -5.68
CA ASP A 452 -8.82 40.13 -4.70
C ASP A 452 -8.03 41.25 -5.39
N LEU A 453 -7.23 40.88 -6.40
CA LEU A 453 -6.45 41.84 -7.18
C LEU A 453 -7.32 42.80 -8.00
N LEU A 454 -8.38 42.29 -8.63
CA LEU A 454 -9.34 43.11 -9.38
C LEU A 454 -10.05 44.10 -8.44
N GLN A 455 -10.55 43.62 -7.31
CA GLN A 455 -11.21 44.46 -6.31
C GLN A 455 -10.27 45.54 -5.78
N ASP A 456 -8.99 45.21 -5.53
CA ASP A 456 -7.99 46.18 -5.11
C ASP A 456 -7.78 47.31 -6.14
N LEU A 457 -7.80 46.99 -7.43
CA LEU A 457 -7.67 47.98 -8.51
C LEU A 457 -8.92 48.83 -8.69
N LEU A 458 -10.11 48.29 -8.41
CA LEU A 458 -11.41 48.99 -8.52
C LEU A 458 -11.76 49.83 -7.26
N LYS A 459 -10.97 49.77 -6.19
CA LYS A 459 -11.19 50.56 -4.96
C LYS A 459 -11.24 52.08 -5.18
N PRO A 460 -10.39 52.70 -6.02
CA PRO A 460 -10.49 54.13 -6.30
C PRO A 460 -11.77 54.47 -7.07
N ASP A 461 -12.51 55.49 -6.61
CA ASP A 461 -13.82 55.87 -7.16
C ASP A 461 -13.79 56.28 -8.65
N ASP A 462 -12.61 56.53 -9.23
CA ASP A 462 -12.37 56.95 -10.60
C ASP A 462 -11.87 55.84 -11.53
N VAL A 463 -11.74 54.60 -11.05
CA VAL A 463 -11.29 53.46 -11.85
C VAL A 463 -12.46 52.54 -12.17
N SER A 464 -12.72 52.35 -13.46
CA SER A 464 -13.76 51.42 -13.94
C SER A 464 -13.17 50.08 -14.40
N PHE A 465 -14.03 49.06 -14.52
CA PHE A 465 -13.65 47.77 -15.13
C PHE A 465 -13.09 47.94 -16.54
N GLU A 466 -13.72 48.81 -17.35
CA GLU A 466 -13.23 49.17 -18.68
C GLU A 466 -11.80 49.73 -18.67
N ASP A 467 -11.41 50.50 -17.64
CA ASP A 467 -10.03 51.00 -17.53
C ASP A 467 -9.03 49.87 -17.25
N VAL A 468 -9.45 48.82 -16.53
CA VAL A 468 -8.64 47.61 -16.31
C VAL A 468 -8.57 46.76 -17.58
N ARG A 469 -9.72 46.53 -18.23
CA ARG A 469 -9.84 45.74 -19.46
C ARG A 469 -9.03 46.33 -20.62
N GLU A 470 -9.03 47.65 -20.76
CA GLU A 470 -8.23 48.35 -21.77
C GLU A 470 -6.75 48.51 -21.38
N GLY A 471 -6.36 48.01 -20.20
CA GLY A 471 -4.98 48.08 -19.70
C GLY A 471 -4.52 49.49 -19.29
N ARG A 472 -5.45 50.44 -19.10
CA ARG A 472 -5.17 51.81 -18.62
C ARG A 472 -4.77 51.78 -17.14
N VAL A 473 -5.38 50.87 -16.37
CA VAL A 473 -5.00 50.54 -14.98
C VAL A 473 -4.58 49.09 -14.94
N LYS A 474 -3.39 48.81 -14.41
CA LYS A 474 -2.85 47.45 -14.33
C LYS A 474 -2.11 47.23 -13.01
N PRO A 475 -2.07 45.98 -12.51
CA PRO A 475 -1.36 45.66 -11.29
C PRO A 475 0.15 45.72 -11.51
N SER A 476 0.92 45.57 -10.43
CA SER A 476 2.39 45.48 -10.49
C SER A 476 2.85 44.36 -11.43
N SER A 477 4.03 44.50 -12.05
CA SER A 477 4.62 43.44 -12.89
C SER A 477 4.99 42.16 -12.11
N SER A 478 5.00 42.21 -10.78
CA SER A 478 5.26 41.05 -9.89
C SER A 478 4.05 40.13 -9.68
N THR A 479 2.88 40.47 -10.23
CA THR A 479 1.67 39.64 -10.20
C THR A 479 1.90 38.26 -10.86
N TYR A 480 1.14 37.25 -10.46
CA TYR A 480 1.15 35.94 -11.13
C TYR A 480 0.96 36.08 -12.65
N GLY A 481 1.90 35.54 -13.44
CA GLY A 481 1.92 35.69 -14.90
C GLY A 481 2.36 37.07 -15.43
N GLY A 482 2.37 38.10 -14.58
CA GLY A 482 2.66 39.48 -14.96
C GLY A 482 1.40 40.32 -15.16
N ALA A 483 1.59 41.63 -15.35
CA ALA A 483 0.46 42.56 -15.50
C ALA A 483 -0.31 42.33 -16.82
N ASP A 484 0.39 41.95 -17.90
CA ASP A 484 -0.22 41.73 -19.21
C ASP A 484 -1.15 40.50 -19.19
N VAL A 485 -0.74 39.43 -18.51
CA VAL A 485 -1.59 38.25 -18.26
C VAL A 485 -2.90 38.64 -17.57
N PHE A 486 -2.85 39.52 -16.57
CA PHE A 486 -4.05 39.98 -15.87
C PHE A 486 -4.98 40.81 -16.77
N VAL A 487 -4.42 41.65 -17.65
CA VAL A 487 -5.22 42.41 -18.61
C VAL A 487 -5.86 41.47 -19.64
N ASP A 488 -5.10 40.51 -20.17
CA ASP A 488 -5.58 39.53 -21.15
C ASP A 488 -6.71 38.64 -20.58
N MET A 489 -6.78 38.49 -19.26
CA MET A 489 -7.87 37.77 -18.58
C MET A 489 -9.21 38.50 -18.64
N ALA A 490 -9.22 39.82 -18.88
CA ALA A 490 -10.44 40.61 -18.79
C ALA A 490 -11.52 40.21 -19.80
N ASP A 491 -11.12 39.69 -20.96
CA ASP A 491 -12.05 39.26 -22.01
C ASP A 491 -12.55 37.80 -21.84
N GLY A 492 -11.84 36.97 -21.06
CA GLY A 492 -12.07 35.52 -21.04
C GLY A 492 -12.34 34.91 -19.65
N CYS A 493 -11.90 35.57 -18.59
CA CYS A 493 -11.95 35.06 -17.22
C CYS A 493 -12.81 35.90 -16.27
N PHE A 494 -13.06 37.17 -16.59
CA PHE A 494 -13.81 38.06 -15.70
C PHE A 494 -15.32 37.91 -15.96
N ASP A 495 -16.13 37.99 -14.91
CA ASP A 495 -17.59 37.92 -15.03
C ASP A 495 -18.24 39.27 -15.39
N GLY A 496 -17.43 40.31 -15.52
CA GLY A 496 -17.82 41.65 -15.99
C GLY A 496 -18.23 42.62 -14.89
N GLU A 497 -18.22 42.21 -13.62
CA GLU A 497 -18.64 43.07 -12.51
C GLU A 497 -17.51 43.28 -11.49
N ASP A 498 -17.01 42.22 -10.86
CA ASP A 498 -15.99 42.33 -9.81
C ASP A 498 -15.25 41.03 -9.49
N LYS A 499 -15.44 39.97 -10.29
CA LYS A 499 -14.86 38.64 -10.00
C LYS A 499 -14.18 38.01 -11.19
N VAL A 500 -13.30 37.09 -10.84
CA VAL A 500 -12.58 36.23 -11.78
C VAL A 500 -13.05 34.80 -11.60
N ALA A 501 -13.45 34.18 -12.72
CA ALA A 501 -13.90 32.80 -12.78
C ALA A 501 -13.06 32.01 -13.79
N VAL A 502 -12.24 31.10 -13.28
CA VAL A 502 -11.58 30.07 -14.07
C VAL A 502 -12.62 29.09 -14.60
N ASN A 503 -12.85 29.17 -15.90
CA ASN A 503 -13.99 28.52 -16.56
C ASN A 503 -13.77 27.03 -16.79
N THR A 504 -12.52 26.60 -17.02
CA THR A 504 -12.21 25.22 -17.38
C THR A 504 -11.00 24.70 -16.61
N ILE A 505 -11.11 23.47 -16.13
CA ILE A 505 -9.98 22.68 -15.66
C ILE A 505 -9.82 21.47 -16.57
N LYS A 506 -8.59 21.15 -16.96
CA LYS A 506 -8.34 20.06 -17.90
C LYS A 506 -7.10 19.24 -17.52
N PRO A 507 -7.25 17.97 -17.14
CA PRO A 507 -6.12 17.05 -17.15
C PRO A 507 -5.75 16.73 -18.61
N VAL A 508 -4.48 16.82 -18.94
CA VAL A 508 -3.94 16.41 -20.24
C VAL A 508 -2.96 15.28 -19.99
N THR A 509 -3.19 14.16 -20.65
CA THR A 509 -2.40 12.95 -20.42
C THR A 509 -1.29 12.77 -21.44
N TYR A 510 -0.17 12.18 -21.01
CA TYR A 510 0.89 11.69 -21.91
C TYR A 510 1.10 10.19 -21.78
N ASP A 511 1.58 9.59 -22.87
CA ASP A 511 1.94 8.17 -22.91
C ASP A 511 3.03 7.88 -21.88
N ARG A 512 2.83 6.81 -21.09
CA ARG A 512 3.86 6.27 -20.20
C ARG A 512 5.05 5.78 -21.03
N CYS A 513 6.26 5.75 -20.44
CA CYS A 513 7.47 5.23 -21.11
C CYS A 513 7.48 3.71 -21.37
N GLU A 514 6.32 3.05 -21.33
CA GLU A 514 6.14 1.61 -21.53
C GLU A 514 6.55 1.16 -22.93
N LYS A 515 6.49 2.06 -23.92
CA LYS A 515 6.93 1.83 -25.31
C LYS A 515 8.45 1.82 -25.49
N ALA A 516 9.24 2.13 -24.44
CA ALA A 516 10.69 1.95 -24.48
C ALA A 516 11.02 0.45 -24.62
N GLN A 517 12.15 0.14 -25.27
CA GLN A 517 12.60 -1.26 -25.38
C GLN A 517 12.66 -1.90 -24.00
N PRO A 518 12.15 -3.15 -23.86
CA PRO A 518 12.26 -3.87 -22.60
C PRO A 518 13.73 -3.99 -22.21
N ILE A 519 14.01 -3.86 -20.92
CA ILE A 519 15.35 -3.93 -20.36
C ILE A 519 15.92 -5.33 -20.55
N CYS A 520 15.03 -6.33 -20.53
CA CYS A 520 15.39 -7.72 -20.70
C CYS A 520 14.94 -8.24 -22.09
N PRO A 521 15.77 -9.10 -22.70
CA PRO A 521 15.35 -9.84 -23.89
C PRO A 521 14.07 -10.61 -23.58
N LYS A 522 13.22 -10.83 -24.60
CA LYS A 522 12.10 -11.76 -24.43
C LYS A 522 12.67 -13.13 -24.04
N PRO A 523 12.07 -13.83 -23.06
CA PRO A 523 12.43 -15.23 -22.82
C PRO A 523 12.17 -15.99 -24.12
N ASP A 524 13.20 -16.71 -24.58
CA ASP A 524 13.10 -17.62 -25.71
C ASP A 524 12.18 -18.81 -25.41
#